data_AF-A0A9J5Y3J6-F1
#
_entry.id   AF-A0A9J5Y3J6-F1
#
_cell.length_a   1.000
_cell.length_b   1.000
_cell.length_c   1.000
_cell.angle_alpha   90.00
_cell.angle_beta   90.00
_cell.angle_gamma   90.00
#
_symmetry.space_group_name_H-M   'P 1'
#
loop_
_entity.id
_entity.type
_entity.pdbx_description
1 polymer ?
#
loop_
_entity_poly.entity_id
_entity_poly.type
_entity_poly.pdbx_seq_one_letter_code
_entity_poly.pdbx_strand_id
1 'polypeptide(L)'
;MVQADPSLPIIEIVEKCCGPQTRSLVFRLGGGVKAKDLKGGTSSKDELLSALRSTREDIKSLNEENKFLNEENKSLNDCLSTIEYEMKEIMKLKELFVAQQEHVPPTTSSVSIE
;
A
#
# COMPACT_ATOMS: atom_id res chain seq x y z
N MET A 1 11.46 -12.30 59.55
CA MET A 1 10.76 -13.55 59.16
C MET A 1 9.78 -13.87 60.28
N VAL A 2 8.48 -14.02 59.98
CA VAL A 2 7.49 -14.43 60.99
C VAL A 2 7.74 -15.92 61.26
N GLN A 3 8.20 -16.24 62.47
CA GLN A 3 8.38 -17.63 62.90
C GLN A 3 6.98 -18.19 63.21
N ALA A 4 6.36 -18.84 62.21
CA ALA A 4 5.06 -19.46 62.39
C ALA A 4 5.21 -20.78 63.16
N ASP A 5 4.45 -20.94 64.24
CA ASP A 5 4.38 -22.17 65.01
C ASP A 5 3.69 -23.26 64.16
N PRO A 6 4.38 -24.35 63.79
CA PRO A 6 3.84 -25.36 62.88
C PRO A 6 2.70 -26.19 63.49
N SER A 7 2.41 -26.01 64.79
CA SER A 7 1.32 -26.67 65.49
C SER A 7 -0.04 -26.00 65.28
N LEU A 8 -0.08 -24.77 64.74
CA LEU A 8 -1.32 -24.05 64.51
C LEU A 8 -2.02 -24.53 63.23
N PRO A 9 -3.37 -24.61 63.21
CA PRO A 9 -4.11 -24.93 62.01
C PRO A 9 -3.85 -23.88 60.93
N ILE A 10 -3.71 -24.32 59.68
CA ILE A 10 -3.31 -23.51 58.52
C ILE A 10 -4.12 -22.20 58.42
N ILE A 11 -5.39 -22.23 58.81
CA ILE A 11 -6.28 -21.06 58.78
C ILE A 11 -5.83 -19.93 59.73
N GLU A 12 -5.35 -20.25 60.92
CA GLU A 12 -4.82 -19.26 61.87
C GLU A 12 -3.47 -18.70 61.42
N ILE A 13 -2.65 -19.52 60.77
CA ILE A 13 -1.36 -19.08 60.21
C ILE A 13 -1.61 -18.05 59.09
N VAL A 14 -2.57 -18.34 58.20
CA VAL A 14 -2.96 -17.42 57.12
C VAL A 14 -3.54 -16.12 57.67
N GLU A 15 -4.39 -16.19 58.70
CA GLU A 15 -4.97 -15.00 59.34
C GLU A 15 -3.92 -14.15 60.06
N LYS A 16 -2.93 -14.75 60.73
CA LYS A 16 -1.81 -14.00 61.33
C LYS A 16 -0.92 -13.31 60.29
N CYS A 17 -0.71 -13.94 59.13
CA CYS A 17 0.14 -13.38 58.08
C CYS A 17 -0.59 -12.34 57.21
N CYS A 18 -1.88 -12.54 56.95
CA CYS A 18 -2.65 -11.75 55.97
C CYS A 18 -3.75 -10.88 56.60
N GLY A 19 -3.94 -10.96 57.92
CA GLY A 19 -5.02 -10.29 58.65
C GLY A 19 -6.37 -11.04 58.57
N PRO A 20 -7.39 -10.60 59.33
CA PRO A 20 -8.73 -11.18 59.32
C PRO A 20 -9.31 -11.17 57.90
N GLN A 21 -9.42 -12.35 57.29
CA GLN A 21 -9.87 -12.47 55.92
C GLN A 21 -11.41 -12.56 55.90
N THR A 22 -12.07 -11.44 55.65
CA THR A 22 -13.52 -11.42 55.41
C THR A 22 -13.83 -12.28 54.18
N ARG A 23 -14.52 -13.41 54.40
CA ARG A 23 -14.90 -14.39 53.36
C ARG A 23 -15.72 -13.82 52.19
N SER A 24 -16.09 -12.55 52.22
CA SER A 24 -16.94 -11.89 51.22
C SER A 24 -16.20 -11.06 50.18
N LEU A 25 -14.88 -10.86 50.27
CA LEU A 25 -14.18 -10.00 49.31
C LEU A 25 -12.78 -10.51 48.93
N VAL A 26 -12.73 -11.65 48.27
CA VAL A 26 -11.58 -11.98 47.41
C VAL A 26 -11.90 -11.51 46.00
N PHE A 27 -11.75 -10.20 45.75
CA PHE A 27 -11.59 -9.71 44.38
C PHE A 27 -10.10 -9.75 44.07
N ARG A 28 -9.65 -10.85 43.46
CA ARG A 28 -8.32 -10.90 42.85
C ARG A 28 -8.35 -9.91 41.68
N LEU A 29 -7.62 -8.80 41.79
CA LEU A 29 -7.23 -8.02 40.63
C LEU A 29 -6.25 -8.88 39.80
N GLY A 30 -6.77 -9.72 38.91
CA GLY A 30 -6.12 -9.89 37.63
C GLY A 30 -6.26 -8.54 36.93
N GLY A 31 -5.16 -7.89 36.57
CA GLY A 31 -5.15 -6.62 35.83
C GLY A 31 -5.70 -6.80 34.41
N GLY A 32 -6.96 -7.20 34.30
CA GLY A 32 -7.68 -7.39 33.05
C GLY A 32 -8.29 -6.07 32.59
N VAL A 33 -8.27 -5.88 31.27
CA VAL A 33 -8.95 -4.81 30.53
C VAL A 33 -10.36 -4.63 31.11
N LYS A 34 -10.63 -3.47 31.68
CA LYS A 34 -11.94 -3.17 32.27
C LYS A 34 -12.95 -2.98 31.14
N ALA A 35 -14.23 -3.26 31.38
CA ALA A 35 -15.27 -3.04 30.37
C ALA A 35 -15.30 -1.60 29.81
N LYS A 36 -14.87 -0.62 30.62
CA LYS A 36 -14.68 0.78 30.21
C LYS A 36 -13.48 1.02 29.28
N ASP A 37 -12.49 0.12 29.30
CA ASP A 37 -11.33 0.13 28.40
C ASP A 37 -11.70 -0.52 27.05
N LEU A 38 -12.84 -1.24 26.98
CA LEU A 38 -13.42 -1.81 25.76
C LEU A 38 -14.36 -0.84 25.02
N LYS A 39 -14.28 0.47 25.32
CA LYS A 39 -15.14 1.51 24.73
C LYS A 39 -14.68 1.89 23.31
N GLY A 40 -14.42 0.89 22.47
CA GLY A 40 -14.39 1.02 21.02
C GLY A 40 -15.73 0.52 20.48
N GLY A 41 -16.36 1.25 19.56
CA GLY A 41 -17.61 0.82 18.94
C GLY A 41 -17.42 -0.58 18.35
N THR A 42 -18.04 -1.59 18.95
CA THR A 42 -17.99 -2.94 18.44
C THR A 42 -18.89 -2.97 17.21
N SER A 43 -18.29 -2.89 16.02
CA SER A 43 -19.00 -3.18 14.77
C SER A 43 -19.69 -4.53 14.92
N SER A 44 -20.93 -4.61 14.49
CA SER A 44 -21.63 -5.90 14.53
C SER A 44 -20.90 -6.91 13.65
N LYS A 45 -21.01 -8.19 13.95
CA LYS A 45 -20.41 -9.25 13.11
C LYS A 45 -20.83 -9.12 11.65
N ASP A 46 -22.08 -8.74 11.40
CA ASP A 46 -22.64 -8.59 10.05
C ASP A 46 -22.09 -7.37 9.31
N GLU A 47 -21.87 -6.27 10.04
CA GLU A 47 -21.22 -5.06 9.51
C GLU A 47 -19.77 -5.36 9.10
N LEU A 48 -19.01 -6.09 9.93
CA LEU A 48 -17.65 -6.50 9.61
C LEU A 48 -17.59 -7.43 8.39
N LEU A 49 -18.52 -8.38 8.29
CA LEU A 49 -18.62 -9.27 7.13
C LEU A 49 -19.00 -8.51 5.85
N SER A 50 -19.84 -7.49 5.95
CA SER A 50 -20.22 -6.64 4.82
C SER A 50 -19.05 -5.79 4.35
N ALA A 51 -18.33 -5.15 5.28
CA ALA A 51 -17.12 -4.40 4.97
C ALA A 51 -16.06 -5.29 4.30
N LEU A 52 -15.84 -6.51 4.82
CA LEU A 52 -14.88 -7.45 4.24
C LEU A 52 -15.24 -7.82 2.79
N ARG A 53 -16.53 -8.03 2.49
CA ARG A 53 -16.99 -8.32 1.12
C ARG A 53 -16.79 -7.11 0.21
N SER A 54 -17.17 -5.92 0.67
CA SER A 54 -16.96 -4.67 -0.08
C SER A 54 -15.48 -4.49 -0.44
N THR A 55 -14.58 -4.57 0.54
CA THR A 55 -13.14 -4.44 0.29
C THR A 55 -12.61 -5.51 -0.66
N ARG A 56 -13.15 -6.74 -0.59
CA ARG A 56 -12.77 -7.81 -1.53
C ARG A 56 -13.20 -7.48 -2.96
N GLU A 57 -14.39 -6.92 -3.15
CA GLU A 57 -14.89 -6.48 -4.46
C GLU A 57 -14.07 -5.30 -4.99
N ASP A 58 -13.74 -4.33 -4.15
CA ASP A 58 -12.87 -3.20 -4.50
C ASP A 58 -11.49 -3.67 -4.95
N ILE A 59 -10.85 -4.58 -4.20
CA ILE A 59 -9.55 -5.17 -4.55
C ILE A 59 -9.63 -5.91 -5.90
N LYS A 60 -10.74 -6.63 -6.14
CA LYS A 60 -10.94 -7.32 -7.42
C LYS A 60 -11.06 -6.31 -8.57
N SER A 61 -11.84 -5.26 -8.40
CA SER A 61 -12.02 -4.21 -9.40
C SER A 61 -10.69 -3.51 -9.72
N LEU A 62 -9.93 -3.12 -8.68
CA LEU A 62 -8.62 -2.50 -8.83
C LEU A 62 -7.62 -3.41 -9.55
N ASN A 63 -7.66 -4.72 -9.31
CA ASN A 63 -6.78 -5.66 -10.02
C ASN A 63 -7.10 -5.74 -11.51
N GLU A 64 -8.39 -5.76 -11.89
CA GLU A 64 -8.78 -5.77 -13.31
C GLU A 64 -8.41 -4.44 -13.99
N GLU A 65 -8.60 -3.30 -13.32
CA GLU A 65 -8.19 -1.99 -13.83
C GLU A 65 -6.66 -1.92 -14.02
N ASN A 66 -5.88 -2.39 -13.06
CA ASN A 66 -4.42 -2.46 -13.19
C ASN A 66 -3.98 -3.34 -14.37
N LYS A 67 -4.68 -4.46 -14.60
CA LYS A 67 -4.40 -5.32 -15.75
C LYS A 67 -4.68 -4.57 -17.07
N PHE A 68 -5.81 -3.89 -17.17
CA PHE A 68 -6.17 -3.10 -18.34
C PHE A 68 -5.13 -1.99 -18.61
N LEU A 69 -4.78 -1.20 -17.59
CA LEU A 69 -3.77 -0.13 -17.71
C LEU A 69 -2.39 -0.67 -18.10
N ASN A 70 -2.03 -1.88 -17.65
CA ASN A 70 -0.78 -2.51 -18.04
C ASN A 70 -0.78 -2.93 -19.52
N GLU A 71 -1.90 -3.44 -20.02
CA GLU A 71 -2.08 -3.75 -21.46
C GLU A 71 -2.03 -2.47 -22.31
N GLU A 72 -2.70 -1.40 -21.88
CA GLU A 72 -2.67 -0.09 -22.55
C GLU A 72 -1.26 0.51 -22.58
N ASN A 73 -0.53 0.50 -21.46
CA ASN A 73 0.85 0.96 -21.41
C ASN A 73 1.76 0.17 -22.34
N LYS A 74 1.57 -1.14 -22.46
CA LYS A 74 2.32 -1.96 -23.42
C LYS A 74 2.02 -1.52 -24.86
N SER A 75 0.75 -1.34 -25.20
CA SER A 75 0.34 -0.87 -26.54
C SER A 75 0.89 0.52 -26.86
N LEU A 76 0.90 1.43 -25.88
CA LEU A 76 1.46 2.77 -26.06
C LEU A 76 2.97 2.73 -26.28
N ASN A 77 3.70 1.89 -25.54
CA ASN A 77 5.13 1.70 -25.75
C ASN A 77 5.46 1.12 -27.13
N ASP A 78 4.66 0.17 -27.62
CA ASP A 78 4.82 -0.39 -28.96
C ASP A 78 4.56 0.68 -30.04
N CYS A 79 3.54 1.52 -29.85
CA CYS A 79 3.25 2.66 -30.72
C CYS A 79 4.39 3.69 -30.72
N LEU A 80 4.89 4.07 -29.54
CA LEU A 80 6.03 4.99 -29.41
C LEU A 80 7.28 4.46 -30.11
N SER A 81 7.58 3.17 -29.94
CA SER A 81 8.72 2.52 -30.61
C SER A 81 8.60 2.59 -32.14
N THR A 82 7.37 2.44 -32.66
CA THR A 82 7.10 2.56 -34.10
C THR A 82 7.33 3.99 -34.60
N ILE A 83 6.81 4.98 -33.87
CA ILE A 83 7.00 6.40 -34.20
C ILE A 83 8.48 6.77 -34.16
N GLU A 84 9.22 6.35 -33.14
CA GLU A 84 10.66 6.61 -33.03
C GLU A 84 11.45 6.04 -34.23
N TYR A 85 11.10 4.83 -34.67
CA TYR A 85 11.68 4.22 -35.86
C TYR A 85 11.40 5.06 -37.12
N GLU A 86 10.15 5.44 -37.35
CA GLU A 86 9.77 6.26 -38.50
C GLU A 86 10.45 7.64 -38.49
N MET A 87 10.53 8.29 -37.34
CA MET A 87 11.23 9.57 -37.18
C MET A 87 12.71 9.46 -37.53
N LYS A 88 13.35 8.35 -37.18
CA LYS A 88 14.76 8.09 -37.53
C LYS A 88 14.95 7.92 -39.03
N GLU A 89 14.04 7.24 -39.72
CA GLU A 89 14.08 7.10 -41.17
C GLU A 89 13.85 8.45 -41.87
N ILE A 90 12.90 9.25 -41.40
CA ILE A 90 12.65 10.61 -41.90
C ILE A 90 13.90 11.49 -41.71
N MET A 91 14.58 11.38 -40.57
CA MET A 91 15.79 12.15 -40.28
C MET A 91 16.92 11.82 -41.26
N LYS A 92 17.18 10.52 -41.50
CA LYS A 92 18.16 10.08 -42.51
C LYS A 92 17.81 10.58 -43.90
N LEU A 93 16.53 10.50 -44.28
CA LEU A 93 16.07 10.98 -45.56
C LEU A 93 16.31 12.49 -45.70
N LYS A 94 15.98 13.27 -44.66
CA LYS A 94 16.23 14.72 -44.63
C LYS A 94 17.71 15.06 -44.77
N GLU A 95 18.59 14.32 -44.09
CA GLU A 95 20.04 14.49 -44.23
C GLU A 95 20.51 14.26 -45.68
N LEU A 96 19.99 13.22 -46.35
CA LEU A 96 20.28 12.96 -47.76
C LEU A 96 19.82 14.12 -48.66
N PHE A 97 18.63 14.68 -48.42
CA PHE A 97 18.14 15.84 -49.18
C PHE A 97 19.00 17.09 -48.98
N VAL A 98 19.44 17.36 -47.75
CA VAL A 98 20.34 18.48 -47.45
C VAL A 98 21.68 18.30 -48.18
N ALA A 99 22.25 17.09 -48.15
CA ALA A 99 23.50 16.77 -48.84
C ALA A 99 23.38 16.89 -50.37
N GLN A 100 22.23 16.56 -50.97
CA GLN A 100 21.99 16.75 -52.41
C GLN A 100 21.85 18.23 -52.79
N GLN A 101 21.29 19.06 -51.90
CA GLN A 101 21.06 20.49 -52.18
C GLN A 101 22.37 21.29 -52.20
N GLU A 102 23.39 20.91 -51.42
CA GLU A 102 24.73 21.51 -51.48
C GLU A 102 25.46 21.26 -52.81
N HIS A 103 25.09 20.22 -53.57
CA HIS A 103 25.73 19.87 -54.84
C HIS A 103 25.16 20.59 -56.08
N VAL A 104 24.15 21.45 -55.92
CA VAL A 104 23.62 22.26 -57.04
C VAL A 104 24.39 23.59 -57.10
N PRO A 105 25.27 23.82 -58.08
CA PRO A 105 25.93 25.12 -58.21
C PRO A 105 24.87 26.19 -58.50
N PRO A 106 25.02 27.41 -57.97
CA PRO A 106 24.10 28.49 -58.28
C PRO A 106 24.10 28.71 -59.78
N THR A 107 22.98 28.44 -60.44
CA THR A 107 22.78 28.82 -61.84
C THR A 107 22.80 30.34 -61.88
N THR A 108 23.99 30.90 -62.11
CA THR A 108 24.16 32.31 -62.44
C THR A 108 23.52 32.51 -63.81
N SER A 109 22.22 32.75 -63.83
CA SER A 109 21.52 33.26 -65.00
C SER A 109 22.05 34.68 -65.21
N SER A 110 23.07 34.82 -66.05
CA SER A 110 23.50 36.11 -66.56
C SER A 110 22.42 36.62 -67.50
N VAL A 111 21.51 37.43 -66.97
CA VAL A 111 20.61 38.24 -67.78
C VAL A 111 21.47 39.32 -68.44
N SER A 112 21.87 39.09 -69.69
CA SER A 112 22.40 40.13 -70.57
C SER A 112 21.23 40.98 -71.04
N ILE A 113 21.22 42.25 -70.63
CA ILE A 113 20.37 43.29 -71.22
C ILE A 113 21.18 43.93 -72.35
N GLU A 114 20.70 43.78 -73.58
CA GLU A 114 21.08 44.59 -74.75
C GLU A 114 19.97 45.61 -75.00
#